data_AF-A0A4P6HNC1-F1
#
_entry.id   AF-A0A4P6HNC1-F1
#
_cell.length_a   1.000
_cell.length_b   1.000
_cell.length_c   1.000
_cell.angle_alpha   90.00
_cell.angle_beta   90.00
_cell.angle_gamma   90.00
#
_symmetry.space_group_name_H-M   'P 1'
#
loop_
_entity.id
_entity.type
_entity.pdbx_description
1 polymer ?
#
loop_
_entity_poly.entity_id
_entity_poly.type
_entity_poly.pdbx_seq_one_letter_code
_entity_poly.pdbx_strand_id
1 'polypeptide(L)' 'MDTRIVRVRSLRGGHYRGGRHFGAAPQDIEARTLSRKQLAALQDDPDLSVEIVQDGEAAATDNPAA' A
#
# COMPACT_ATOMS: atom_id res chain seq x y z
N MET A 1 16.44 8.62 -8.56
CA MET A 1 15.48 8.98 -7.50
C MET A 1 14.75 7.71 -7.12
N ASP A 2 14.81 7.27 -5.86
CA ASP A 2 14.09 6.08 -5.42
C ASP A 2 12.59 6.36 -5.35
N THR A 3 11.88 6.11 -6.44
CA THR A 3 10.42 6.08 -6.47
C THR A 3 9.98 4.77 -5.82
N ARG A 4 9.70 4.78 -4.51
CA ARG A 4 9.09 3.65 -3.81
C ARG A 4 7.63 3.96 -3.56
N ILE A 5 6.75 3.03 -3.88
CA ILE A 5 5.32 3.08 -3.62
C ILE A 5 5.02 2.10 -2.49
N VAL A 6 4.18 2.52 -1.56
CA VAL A 6 3.62 1.70 -0.50
C VAL A 6 2.18 1.42 -0.85
N ARG A 7 1.89 0.18 -1.23
CA ARG A 7 0.56 -0.30 -1.55
C ARG A 7 -0.08 -0.82 -0.27
N VAL A 8 -1.24 -0.27 0.08
CA VAL A 8 -1.96 -0.61 1.32
C VAL A 8 -3.40 -0.99 0.99
N ARG A 9 -3.89 -2.10 1.55
CA ARG A 9 -5.31 -2.48 1.52
C ARG A 9 -5.78 -2.95 2.88
N SER A 10 -7.08 -2.82 3.14
CA SER A 10 -7.72 -3.45 4.29
C SER A 10 -8.04 -4.92 4.00
N LEU A 11 -7.66 -5.80 4.93
CA LEU A 11 -8.00 -7.22 4.88
C LEU A 11 -9.47 -7.47 5.23
N ARG A 12 -10.12 -6.53 5.92
CA ARG A 12 -11.54 -6.61 6.33
C ARG A 12 -12.50 -5.89 5.38
N GLY A 13 -11.98 -5.26 4.33
CA GLY A 13 -12.76 -4.49 3.36
C GLY A 13 -13.03 -3.03 3.74
N GLY A 14 -12.61 -2.58 4.93
CA GLY A 14 -12.71 -1.20 5.40
C GLY A 14 -11.98 -1.01 6.72
N HIS A 15 -11.00 -0.10 6.77
CA HIS A 15 -10.24 0.22 7.98
C HIS A 15 -9.71 1.66 7.94
N TYR A 16 -9.79 2.39 9.06
CA TYR A 16 -9.31 3.77 9.16
C TYR A 16 -7.99 3.84 9.93
N ARG A 17 -6.94 4.40 9.33
CA ARG A 17 -5.63 4.56 9.97
C ARG A 17 -4.95 5.85 9.53
N GLY A 18 -4.41 6.60 10.49
CA GLY A 18 -3.67 7.84 10.22
C GLY A 18 -4.48 8.91 9.48
N GLY A 19 -5.80 8.95 9.69
CA GLY A 19 -6.71 9.89 9.00
C GLY A 19 -7.09 9.48 7.57
N ARG A 20 -6.68 8.28 7.11
CA ARG A 20 -7.05 7.73 5.80
C ARG A 20 -7.93 6.50 5.94
N HIS A 21 -8.85 6.31 4.99
CA HIS A 21 -9.67 5.11 4.88
C HIS A 21 -9.06 4.14 3.85
N PHE A 22 -8.81 2.91 4.28
CA PHE A 22 -8.34 1.80 3.45
C PHE A 22 -9.50 0.84 3.21
N GLY A 23 -9.88 0.65 1.95
CA GLY A 23 -10.88 -0.34 1.56
C GLY A 23 -10.26 -1.67 1.18
N ALA A 24 -11.08 -2.57 0.64
CA ALA A 24 -10.61 -3.83 0.04
C ALA A 24 -9.67 -3.60 -1.15
N ALA A 25 -9.90 -2.52 -1.92
CA ALA A 25 -9.06 -2.14 -3.04
C ALA A 25 -7.70 -1.59 -2.55
N PRO A 26 -6.57 -2.05 -3.13
CA PRO A 26 -5.26 -1.50 -2.83
C PRO A 26 -5.16 -0.01 -3.18
N GLN A 27 -4.53 0.75 -2.29
CA GLN A 27 -4.20 2.15 -2.49
C GLN A 27 -2.69 2.33 -2.51
N ASP A 28 -2.23 3.03 -3.54
CA ASP A 28 -0.82 3.32 -3.73
C ASP A 28 -0.48 4.67 -3.09
N ILE A 29 0.52 4.65 -2.20
CA ILE A 29 0.99 5.83 -1.49
C ILE A 29 2.48 5.98 -1.76
N GLU A 30 2.90 7.12 -2.27
CA GLU A 30 4.34 7.38 -2.46
C GLU A 30 5.07 7.33 -1.11
N ALA A 31 6.11 6.50 -0.99
CA ALA A 31 6.87 6.31 0.24
C ALA A 31 7.50 7.63 0.72
N ARG A 32 7.85 8.55 -0.19
CA ARG A 32 8.37 9.89 0.15
C ARG A 32 7.38 10.75 0.94
N THR A 33 6.09 10.46 0.84
CA THR A 33 5.02 11.18 1.58
C THR A 33 4.78 10.59 2.97
N LEU A 34 5.34 9.41 3.25
CA LEU A 34 5.22 8.73 4.53
C LEU A 34 6.50 8.93 5.35
N SER A 35 6.34 9.41 6.57
CA SER A 35 7.42 9.33 7.56
C SER A 35 7.67 7.86 7.95
N ARG A 36 8.88 7.55 8.44
CA ARG A 36 9.21 6.21 8.96
C ARG A 36 8.22 5.72 10.01
N LYS A 37 7.73 6.62 10.87
CA LYS A 37 6.75 6.31 11.91
C LYS A 37 5.38 5.97 11.33
N GLN A 38 4.94 6.67 10.29
CA GLN A 38 3.68 6.35 9.61
C GLN A 38 3.76 5.02 8.86
N LEU A 39 4.89 4.74 8.21
CA LEU A 39 5.11 3.46 7.55
C LEU A 39 5.07 2.29 8.55
N ALA A 40 5.83 2.39 9.65
CA ALA A 40 5.78 1.39 10.71
C ALA A 40 4.37 1.20 11.27
N ALA A 41 3.64 2.31 11.51
CA ALA A 41 2.27 2.25 12.02
C ALA A 41 1.25 1.60 11.07
N LEU A 42 1.53 1.57 9.75
CA LEU A 42 0.74 0.84 8.76
C LEU A 42 1.14 -0.64 8.73
N GLN A 43 2.43 -0.94 8.85
CA GLN A 43 2.95 -2.32 8.85
C GLN A 43 2.60 -3.09 10.13
N ASP A 44 2.52 -2.39 11.27
CA ASP A 44 2.14 -2.97 12.56
C ASP A 44 0.62 -3.21 12.67
N ASP A 45 -0.19 -2.73 11.72
CA ASP A 45 -1.64 -2.88 11.79
C ASP A 45 -2.08 -4.24 11.21
N PRO A 46 -2.62 -5.16 12.03
CA PRO A 46 -2.97 -6.51 11.58
C PRO A 46 -4.16 -6.54 10.62
N ASP A 47 -4.94 -5.46 10.54
CA ASP A 47 -6.09 -5.37 9.63
C ASP A 47 -5.69 -4.79 8.25
N LEU A 48 -4.43 -4.38 8.09
CA LEU A 48 -3.88 -3.84 6.85
C LEU A 48 -2.84 -4.79 6.25
N SER A 49 -2.85 -4.88 4.92
CA SER A 49 -1.78 -5.50 4.14
C SER A 49 -0.98 -4.38 3.50
N VAL A 50 0.31 -4.33 3.80
CA VAL A 50 1.24 -3.29 3.31
C VAL A 50 2.34 -3.93 2.49
N GLU A 51 2.54 -3.45 1.28
CA GLU A 51 3.57 -3.90 0.34
C GLU A 51 4.40 -2.70 -0.14
N ILE A 52 5.72 -2.82 -0.16
CA ILE A 52 6.61 -1.77 -0.66
C ILE A 52 7.07 -2.17 -2.06
N VAL A 53 6.51 -1.51 -3.07
CA VAL A 53 6.82 -1.71 -4.49
C VAL A 53 7.82 -0.65 -4.93
N GLN A 54 8.88 -1.05 -5.61
CA GLN A 54 9.78 -0.09 -6.25
C GLN A 54 9.16 0.29 -7.60
N ASP A 55 8.85 1.58 -7.77
CA ASP A 55 8.33 2.11 -9.02
C ASP A 55 9.44 1.97 -10.07
N GLY A 56 9.22 1.00 -10.96
CA GLY A 56 10.25 0.27 -11.68
C GLY A 56 9.77 -1.16 -12.02
N GLU A 57 8.83 -1.70 -11.23
CA GLU A 57 8.18 -2.99 -11.47
C GLU A 57 6.67 -2.84 -11.72
N ALA A 58 6.27 -1.87 -12.54
CA ALA A 58 4.92 -1.85 -13.12
C ALA A 58 4.90 -2.69 -14.41
N ALA A 59 5.19 -3.99 -14.35
CA ALA A 59 4.94 -4.93 -15.46
C ALA A 59 5.09 -6.42 -15.07
N ALA A 60 4.28 -6.94 -14.14
CA ALA A 60 4.09 -8.39 -14.05
C ALA A 60 2.73 -8.75 -13.42
N THR A 61 1.64 -8.27 -14.02
CA THR A 61 0.43 -9.09 -14.12
C THR A 61 -0.13 -8.82 -15.51
N ASP A 62 0.54 -9.44 -16.46
CA ASP A 62 -0.13 -10.06 -17.59
C ASP A 62 -1.27 -10.91 -17.02
N ASN A 63 -2.51 -10.49 -17.26
CA ASN A 63 -3.63 -11.42 -17.25
C ASN A 63 -4.63 -11.01 -18.33
N PRO A 64 -4.35 -11.27 -19.62
CA PRO A 64 -5.39 -11.41 -20.62
C PRO A 64 -6.06 -12.77 -20.37
N ALA A 65 -6.91 -12.84 -19.34
CA ALA A 65 -7.77 -14.00 -19.14
C ALA A 65 -8.97 -13.91 -20.10
N ALA A 66 -8.85 -14.73 -21.16
CA ALA A 66 -9.91 -15.35 -21.97
C ALA A 66 -10.63 -14.50 -23.02
#